data_AF-A0A1A2KVX0-F1
#
_entry.id   AF-A0A1A2KVX0-F1
#
_cell.length_a   1.000
_cell.length_b   1.000
_cell.length_c   1.000
_cell.angle_alpha   90.00
_cell.angle_beta   90.00
_cell.angle_gamma   90.00
#
_symmetry.space_group_name_H-M   'P 1'
#
loop_
_entity.id
_entity.type
_entity.pdbx_description
1 polymer ?
#
loop_
_entity_poly.entity_id
_entity_poly.type
_entity_poly.pdbx_seq_one_letter_code
_entity_poly.pdbx_strand_id
1 'polypeptide(L)'
;MDEVGGFLLVAAIVVSVVVFVLWVVLAILMRILAILVIYWTGAFAVGLLVGILGGLAIPIRVLRGHAKVQPLIATPQAVVANKVMATKARGAAKNFGWDHAWPVYNPYQAKNDARAVAAETRLIVTSVWAAVSPSHWNIGKGGASSALQKRGLVAKAKKALTNLPGAAWLTFAAVPVAGAFLGVWISIVFWLAAMAVFGGAVYVGQQAWVIGYRWLDRLRRKKDRASLRCTKCYRETTMPSYECPNRNCAVIHRDISPGPLGLMHRRCECGTGFPTTVSAAAKKLQAVCPYCGEGVAEGSATRRTIQLPTIGAIAAGKTRFLAAAATALSQGLAEQGGSFTPLSAPAGSFHQLAHNLMATGQSTAKTQLDDNPEALPYKLETGSRQLELHFIDAAGESFRSMDSTQSLGYIDTADVLLLILDPLGLPGIYDEATRAGVTQRLQIATADQEDAYASAIDRLRAENVKLKQRHLGVVITKLDVLQNLPAGAGMTPGDSLGIRQWLISVGQDGLVRRLEDDFEENISYFGVDLMRPSALTEPTHPIHVCQWVLDTANAKIVVNPALAAMAVETA
;
A
#
# COMPACT_ATOMS: atom_id res chain seq x y z
N MET A 1 -43.91 -66.91 -89.25
CA MET A 1 -43.86 -66.53 -87.83
C MET A 1 -42.49 -66.79 -87.20
N ASP A 2 -41.60 -67.53 -87.89
CA ASP A 2 -40.31 -67.96 -87.32
C ASP A 2 -39.20 -66.88 -87.34
N GLU A 3 -39.23 -65.93 -88.26
CA GLU A 3 -38.26 -64.82 -88.29
C GLU A 3 -38.48 -63.79 -87.17
N VAL A 4 -39.74 -63.50 -86.84
CA VAL A 4 -40.10 -62.55 -85.75
C VAL A 4 -39.77 -63.14 -84.38
N GLY A 5 -39.95 -64.45 -84.20
CA GLY A 5 -39.57 -65.18 -82.99
C GLY A 5 -38.06 -65.21 -82.77
N GLY A 6 -37.27 -65.42 -83.82
CA GLY A 6 -35.81 -65.35 -83.77
C GLY A 6 -35.29 -63.96 -83.39
N PHE A 7 -35.88 -62.90 -83.96
CA PHE A 7 -35.50 -61.51 -83.66
C PHE A 7 -35.84 -61.11 -82.21
N LEU A 8 -37.01 -61.52 -81.70
CA LEU A 8 -37.41 -61.31 -80.31
C LEU A 8 -36.49 -62.03 -79.32
N LEU A 9 -36.04 -63.24 -79.66
CA LEU A 9 -35.15 -64.04 -78.82
C LEU A 9 -33.73 -63.43 -78.77
N VAL A 10 -33.20 -62.98 -79.91
CA VAL A 10 -31.93 -62.24 -79.96
C VAL A 10 -32.01 -60.91 -79.20
N ALA A 11 -33.10 -60.15 -79.36
CA ALA A 11 -33.32 -58.91 -78.63
C ALA A 11 -33.40 -59.13 -77.10
N ALA A 12 -34.09 -60.18 -76.65
CA ALA A 12 -34.17 -60.54 -75.24
C ALA A 12 -32.80 -60.94 -74.65
N ILE A 13 -31.96 -61.64 -75.41
CA ILE A 13 -30.58 -61.97 -75.01
C ILE A 13 -29.73 -60.70 -74.90
N VAL A 14 -29.79 -59.80 -75.89
CA VAL A 14 -29.03 -58.53 -75.87
C VAL A 14 -29.44 -57.66 -74.67
N VAL A 15 -30.75 -57.53 -74.41
CA VAL A 15 -31.25 -56.77 -73.24
C VAL A 15 -30.78 -57.41 -71.94
N SER A 16 -30.81 -58.73 -71.82
CA SER A 16 -30.34 -59.45 -70.62
C SER A 16 -28.85 -59.25 -70.39
N VAL A 17 -28.03 -59.28 -71.45
CA VAL A 17 -26.59 -58.99 -71.37
C VAL A 17 -26.34 -57.54 -70.95
N VAL A 18 -27.06 -56.57 -71.54
CA VAL A 18 -26.93 -55.15 -71.16
C VAL A 18 -27.31 -54.94 -69.69
N VAL A 19 -28.42 -55.53 -69.23
CA VAL A 19 -28.85 -55.46 -67.82
C VAL A 19 -27.82 -56.10 -66.90
N PHE A 20 -27.27 -57.26 -67.25
CA PHE A 20 -26.22 -57.91 -66.48
C PHE A 20 -24.94 -57.06 -66.41
N VAL A 21 -24.49 -56.49 -67.54
CA VAL A 21 -23.32 -55.60 -67.58
C VAL A 21 -23.57 -54.36 -66.72
N LEU A 22 -24.75 -53.72 -66.83
CA LEU A 22 -25.11 -52.58 -65.99
C LEU A 22 -25.14 -52.93 -64.50
N TRP A 23 -25.66 -54.12 -64.14
CA TRP A 23 -25.68 -54.61 -62.77
C TRP A 23 -24.26 -54.89 -62.24
N VAL A 24 -23.38 -55.49 -63.04
CA VAL A 24 -21.98 -55.72 -62.68
C VAL A 24 -21.24 -54.39 -62.50
N VAL A 25 -21.44 -53.43 -63.40
CA VAL A 25 -20.88 -52.08 -63.28
C VAL A 25 -21.39 -51.40 -62.00
N LEU A 26 -22.68 -51.49 -61.70
CA LEU A 26 -23.28 -50.96 -60.47
C LEU A 26 -22.69 -51.63 -59.22
N ALA A 27 -22.55 -52.96 -59.21
CA ALA A 27 -21.97 -53.71 -58.09
C ALA A 27 -20.50 -53.34 -57.84
N ILE A 28 -19.72 -53.16 -58.92
CA ILE A 28 -18.33 -52.68 -58.84
C ILE A 28 -18.28 -51.25 -58.29
N LEU A 29 -19.14 -50.35 -58.78
CA LEU A 29 -19.25 -48.97 -58.27
C LEU A 29 -19.59 -48.93 -56.78
N MET A 30 -20.56 -49.75 -56.33
CA MET A 30 -20.93 -49.87 -54.92
C MET A 30 -19.77 -50.39 -54.07
N ARG A 31 -19.00 -51.36 -54.57
CA ARG A 31 -17.82 -51.89 -53.87
C ARG A 31 -16.69 -50.85 -53.78
N ILE A 32 -16.45 -50.11 -54.85
CA ILE A 32 -15.50 -48.99 -54.86
C ILE A 32 -15.93 -47.91 -53.86
N LEU A 33 -17.22 -47.55 -53.84
CA LEU A 33 -17.78 -46.59 -52.88
C LEU A 33 -17.62 -47.08 -51.44
N ALA A 34 -17.89 -48.36 -51.16
CA ALA A 34 -17.72 -48.93 -49.83
C ALA A 34 -16.26 -48.87 -49.36
N ILE A 35 -15.31 -49.23 -50.23
CA ILE A 35 -13.86 -49.12 -49.94
C ILE A 35 -13.47 -47.65 -49.71
N LEU A 36 -14.00 -46.74 -50.52
CA LEU A 36 -13.76 -45.30 -50.40
C LEU A 36 -14.27 -44.75 -49.05
N VAL A 37 -15.45 -45.18 -48.60
CA VAL A 37 -16.02 -44.79 -47.29
C VAL A 37 -15.18 -45.34 -46.13
N ILE A 38 -14.72 -46.60 -46.22
CA ILE A 38 -13.81 -47.18 -45.22
C ILE A 38 -12.50 -46.40 -45.18
N TYR A 39 -11.95 -46.06 -46.35
CA TYR A 39 -10.76 -45.22 -46.45
C TYR A 39 -10.99 -43.85 -45.82
N TRP A 40 -12.10 -43.17 -46.12
CA TRP A 40 -12.41 -41.85 -45.57
C TRP A 40 -12.56 -41.87 -44.06
N THR A 41 -13.29 -42.83 -43.51
CA THR A 41 -13.46 -42.97 -42.06
C THR A 41 -12.13 -43.25 -41.36
N GLY A 42 -11.32 -44.18 -41.88
CA GLY A 42 -9.99 -44.47 -41.35
C GLY A 42 -9.01 -43.30 -41.47
N ALA A 43 -8.92 -42.67 -42.64
CA ALA A 43 -8.04 -41.54 -42.90
C ALA A 43 -8.43 -40.31 -42.07
N PHE A 44 -9.73 -40.05 -41.91
CA PHE A 44 -10.23 -38.99 -41.04
C PHE A 44 -9.86 -39.25 -39.58
N ALA A 45 -10.05 -40.48 -39.07
CA ALA A 45 -9.71 -40.84 -37.70
C ALA A 45 -8.21 -40.70 -37.41
N VAL A 46 -7.34 -41.16 -38.33
CA VAL A 46 -5.89 -40.97 -38.24
C VAL A 46 -5.53 -39.49 -38.29
N GLY A 47 -6.11 -38.73 -39.22
CA GLY A 47 -5.95 -37.28 -39.31
C GLY A 47 -6.32 -36.59 -38.00
N LEU A 48 -7.49 -36.93 -37.45
CA LEU A 48 -8.00 -36.41 -36.18
C LEU A 48 -7.03 -36.67 -35.02
N LEU A 49 -6.53 -37.89 -34.87
CA LEU A 49 -5.56 -38.25 -33.84
C LEU A 49 -4.25 -37.45 -33.98
N VAL A 50 -3.71 -37.36 -35.20
CA VAL A 50 -2.52 -36.54 -35.48
C VAL A 50 -2.77 -35.07 -35.16
N GLY A 51 -3.96 -34.57 -35.51
CA GLY A 51 -4.40 -33.21 -35.21
C GLY A 51 -4.48 -32.93 -33.70
N ILE A 52 -5.06 -33.84 -32.92
CA ILE A 52 -5.15 -33.72 -31.46
C ILE A 52 -3.75 -33.69 -30.83
N LEU A 53 -2.87 -34.62 -31.21
CA LEU A 53 -1.50 -34.67 -30.70
C LEU A 53 -0.70 -33.42 -31.07
N GLY A 54 -0.86 -32.94 -32.31
CA GLY A 54 -0.27 -31.68 -32.77
C GLY A 54 -0.82 -30.46 -32.02
N GLY A 55 -2.12 -30.43 -31.76
CA GLY A 55 -2.81 -29.41 -30.97
C GLY A 55 -2.26 -29.30 -29.54
N LEU A 56 -2.05 -30.43 -28.87
CA LEU A 56 -1.49 -30.49 -27.52
C LEU A 56 -0.04 -29.99 -27.45
N ALA A 57 0.73 -30.16 -28.53
CA ALA A 57 2.11 -29.71 -28.59
C ALA A 57 2.25 -28.19 -28.78
N ILE A 58 1.25 -27.51 -29.38
CA ILE A 58 1.32 -26.08 -29.68
C ILE A 58 1.47 -25.22 -28.41
N PRO A 59 0.61 -25.34 -27.37
CA PRO A 59 0.76 -24.56 -26.14
C PRO A 59 2.12 -24.77 -25.48
N ILE A 60 2.59 -26.01 -25.40
CA ILE A 60 3.90 -26.35 -24.80
C ILE A 60 5.03 -25.66 -25.58
N ARG A 61 4.95 -25.66 -26.91
CA ARG A 61 5.95 -25.04 -27.78
C ARG A 61 5.96 -23.51 -27.64
N VAL A 62 4.79 -22.88 -27.55
CA VAL A 62 4.65 -21.43 -27.31
C VAL A 62 5.21 -21.04 -25.95
N LEU A 63 4.84 -21.76 -24.90
CA LEU A 63 5.28 -21.47 -23.53
C LEU A 63 6.77 -21.74 -23.30
N ARG A 64 7.39 -22.65 -24.06
CA ARG A 64 8.84 -22.88 -24.07
C ARG A 64 9.61 -21.89 -24.95
N GLY A 65 8.93 -20.97 -25.64
CA GLY A 65 9.57 -19.98 -26.53
C GLY A 65 10.08 -20.56 -27.85
N HIS A 66 9.67 -21.77 -28.25
CA HIS A 66 10.07 -22.40 -29.51
C HIS A 66 9.08 -22.12 -30.67
N ALA A 67 8.05 -21.31 -30.43
CA ALA A 67 7.06 -20.90 -31.42
C ALA A 67 7.53 -19.69 -32.25
N LYS A 68 6.88 -19.45 -33.39
CA LYS A 68 7.12 -18.23 -34.18
C LYS A 68 6.50 -17.01 -33.51
N VAL A 69 5.30 -17.18 -32.97
CA VAL A 69 4.63 -16.17 -32.14
C VAL A 69 5.09 -16.34 -30.70
N GLN A 70 5.81 -15.33 -30.21
CA GLN A 70 6.24 -15.27 -28.82
C GLN A 70 5.16 -14.59 -27.96
N PRO A 71 4.92 -15.06 -26.73
CA PRO A 71 4.00 -14.42 -25.81
C PRO A 71 4.52 -13.04 -25.39
N LEU A 72 3.62 -12.05 -25.38
CA LEU A 72 3.93 -10.73 -24.85
C LEU A 72 4.06 -10.83 -23.32
N ILE A 73 5.27 -10.62 -22.81
CA ILE A 73 5.53 -10.65 -21.36
C ILE A 73 4.95 -9.39 -20.72
N ALA A 74 4.15 -9.56 -19.67
CA ALA A 74 3.63 -8.47 -18.87
C ALA A 74 4.72 -7.89 -17.95
N THR A 75 5.50 -6.94 -18.47
CA THR A 75 6.62 -6.33 -17.74
C THR A 75 6.17 -5.20 -16.80
N PRO A 76 6.98 -4.85 -15.79
CA PRO A 76 6.74 -3.70 -14.92
C PRO A 76 6.57 -2.38 -15.70
N GLN A 77 7.36 -2.17 -16.76
CA GLN A 77 7.25 -0.97 -17.59
C GLN A 77 5.90 -0.91 -18.33
N ALA A 78 5.39 -2.07 -18.78
CA ALA A 78 4.08 -2.15 -19.41
C ALA A 78 2.92 -1.93 -18.42
N VAL A 79 3.12 -2.24 -17.14
CA VAL A 79 2.16 -1.93 -16.06
C VAL A 79 2.07 -0.42 -15.84
N VAL A 80 3.20 0.26 -15.65
CA VAL A 80 3.25 1.72 -15.45
C VAL A 80 2.68 2.46 -16.67
N ALA A 81 2.96 1.95 -17.87
CA ALA A 81 2.42 2.47 -19.12
C ALA A 81 0.92 2.15 -19.36
N ASN A 82 0.22 1.55 -18.39
CA ASN A 82 -1.19 1.13 -18.49
C ASN A 82 -1.49 0.20 -19.68
N LYS A 83 -0.51 -0.59 -20.15
CA LYS A 83 -0.67 -1.57 -21.24
C LYS A 83 -1.14 -2.94 -20.73
N VAL A 84 -0.94 -3.24 -19.45
CA VAL A 84 -1.31 -4.52 -18.82
C VAL A 84 -2.67 -4.46 -18.15
N MET A 85 -2.94 -3.37 -17.41
CA MET A 85 -4.16 -3.21 -16.63
C MET A 85 -5.09 -2.20 -17.30
N ALA A 86 -6.32 -2.63 -17.61
CA ALA A 86 -7.34 -1.75 -18.19
C ALA A 86 -7.92 -0.76 -17.15
N THR A 87 -7.81 -1.09 -15.86
CA THR A 87 -8.33 -0.26 -14.77
C THR A 87 -7.28 0.71 -14.27
N LYS A 88 -7.69 1.96 -14.00
CA LYS A 88 -6.86 2.93 -13.27
C LYS A 88 -6.54 2.42 -11.86
N ALA A 89 -5.36 2.78 -11.36
CA ALA A 89 -4.98 2.53 -9.98
C ALA A 89 -6.02 3.13 -9.01
N ARG A 90 -6.28 2.42 -7.92
CA ARG A 90 -7.25 2.79 -6.88
C ARG A 90 -6.54 2.89 -5.53
N GLY A 91 -7.22 3.43 -4.52
CA GLY A 91 -6.65 3.54 -3.17
C GLY A 91 -5.53 4.57 -3.10
N ALA A 92 -4.46 4.24 -2.37
CA ALA A 92 -3.32 5.13 -2.18
C ALA A 92 -2.57 5.43 -3.50
N ALA A 93 -2.60 4.50 -4.46
CA ALA A 93 -2.01 4.66 -5.77
C ALA A 93 -2.85 5.52 -6.75
N LYS A 94 -4.06 5.97 -6.38
CA LYS A 94 -4.98 6.69 -7.30
C LYS A 94 -4.33 7.90 -7.97
N ASN A 95 -3.53 8.67 -7.22
CA ASN A 95 -2.90 9.90 -7.69
C ASN A 95 -1.46 9.69 -8.21
N PHE A 96 -0.90 8.49 -8.03
CA PHE A 96 0.48 8.17 -8.42
C PHE A 96 0.57 7.24 -9.64
N GLY A 97 -0.53 6.55 -9.98
CA GLY A 97 -0.54 5.53 -11.02
C GLY A 97 -0.07 4.17 -10.51
N TRP A 98 0.22 3.25 -11.44
CA TRP A 98 0.73 1.94 -11.06
C TRP A 98 2.23 2.00 -10.76
N ASP A 99 2.63 1.36 -9.67
CA ASP A 99 4.02 1.20 -9.27
C ASP A 99 4.79 0.22 -10.18
N HIS A 100 6.12 0.37 -10.23
CA HIS A 100 7.07 -0.49 -10.96
C HIS A 100 7.20 -1.90 -10.34
N ALA A 101 6.24 -2.79 -10.59
CA ALA A 101 6.33 -4.19 -10.15
C ALA A 101 5.74 -5.17 -11.16
N TRP A 102 6.12 -6.43 -10.99
CA TRP A 102 5.58 -7.53 -11.77
C TRP A 102 4.12 -7.79 -11.39
N PRO A 103 3.21 -7.86 -12.39
CA PRO A 103 1.84 -8.23 -12.14
C PRO A 103 1.73 -9.72 -11.78
N VAL A 104 0.65 -10.09 -11.09
CA VAL A 104 0.33 -11.50 -10.83
C VAL A 104 0.10 -12.24 -12.17
N TYR A 105 0.48 -13.52 -12.24
CA TYR A 105 0.37 -14.29 -13.48
C TYR A 105 -1.06 -14.32 -14.02
N ASN A 106 -2.02 -14.67 -13.16
CA ASN A 106 -3.44 -14.69 -13.49
C ASN A 106 -4.11 -13.40 -13.01
N PRO A 107 -4.82 -12.63 -13.85
CA PRO A 107 -5.19 -12.95 -15.24
C PRO A 107 -4.23 -12.39 -16.31
N TYR A 108 -3.21 -11.63 -15.93
CA TYR A 108 -2.47 -10.77 -16.85
C TYR A 108 -1.61 -11.53 -17.86
N GLN A 109 -0.66 -12.35 -17.39
CA GLN A 109 0.20 -13.14 -18.25
C GLN A 109 -0.57 -14.29 -18.90
N ALA A 110 -1.48 -14.94 -18.17
CA ALA A 110 -2.31 -16.03 -18.69
C ALA A 110 -3.10 -15.62 -19.95
N LYS A 111 -3.63 -14.40 -19.99
CA LYS A 111 -4.35 -13.85 -21.15
C LYS A 111 -3.42 -13.61 -22.36
N ASN A 112 -2.19 -13.16 -22.11
CA ASN A 112 -1.21 -12.97 -23.18
C ASN A 112 -0.73 -14.31 -23.75
N ASP A 113 -0.52 -15.30 -22.90
CA ASP A 113 -0.16 -16.66 -23.31
C ASP A 113 -1.27 -17.30 -24.16
N ALA A 114 -2.53 -17.20 -23.72
CA ALA A 114 -3.68 -17.70 -24.49
C ALA A 114 -3.81 -17.04 -25.87
N ARG A 115 -3.54 -15.73 -25.98
CA ARG A 115 -3.52 -15.01 -27.26
C ARG A 115 -2.39 -15.48 -28.17
N ALA A 116 -1.20 -15.71 -27.61
CA ALA A 116 -0.05 -16.21 -28.37
C ALA A 116 -0.31 -17.62 -28.90
N VAL A 117 -0.89 -18.51 -28.09
CA VAL A 117 -1.29 -19.85 -28.50
C VAL A 117 -2.30 -19.79 -29.65
N ALA A 118 -3.37 -19.00 -29.52
CA ALA A 118 -4.37 -18.86 -30.59
C ALA A 118 -3.78 -18.29 -31.89
N ALA A 119 -2.83 -17.35 -31.79
CA ALA A 119 -2.15 -16.78 -32.94
C ALA A 119 -1.20 -17.78 -33.62
N GLU A 120 -0.40 -18.52 -32.85
CA GLU A 120 0.48 -19.57 -33.38
C GLU A 120 -0.35 -20.69 -34.05
N THR A 121 -1.46 -21.11 -33.44
CA THR A 121 -2.39 -22.08 -34.04
C THR A 121 -2.89 -21.59 -35.39
N ARG A 122 -3.34 -20.33 -35.51
CA ARG A 122 -3.81 -19.77 -36.79
C ARG A 122 -2.70 -19.73 -37.83
N LEU A 123 -1.47 -19.37 -37.45
CA LEU A 123 -0.33 -19.37 -38.37
C LEU A 123 0.06 -20.77 -38.82
N ILE A 124 0.06 -21.76 -37.93
CA ILE A 124 0.33 -23.16 -38.29
C ILE A 124 -0.77 -23.67 -39.22
N VAL A 125 -2.04 -23.46 -38.90
CA VAL A 125 -3.17 -23.91 -39.72
C VAL A 125 -3.12 -23.29 -41.12
N THR A 126 -2.92 -21.97 -41.21
CA THR A 126 -2.84 -21.27 -42.51
C THR A 126 -1.61 -21.67 -43.33
N SER A 127 -0.44 -21.85 -42.68
CA SER A 127 0.78 -22.27 -43.38
C SER A 127 0.73 -23.73 -43.84
N VAL A 128 0.14 -24.63 -43.04
CA VAL A 128 -0.07 -26.03 -43.43
C VAL A 128 -1.11 -26.11 -44.54
N TRP A 129 -2.20 -25.35 -44.47
CA TRP A 129 -3.20 -25.27 -45.55
C TRP A 129 -2.55 -24.86 -46.88
N ALA A 130 -1.82 -23.74 -46.89
CA ALA A 130 -1.13 -23.26 -48.09
C ALA A 130 -0.08 -24.25 -48.64
N ALA A 131 0.53 -25.06 -47.77
CA ALA A 131 1.52 -26.08 -48.17
C ALA A 131 0.91 -27.38 -48.69
N VAL A 132 -0.35 -27.66 -48.36
CA VAL A 132 -1.05 -28.92 -48.66
C VAL A 132 -2.09 -28.73 -49.78
N SER A 133 -2.61 -27.51 -49.99
CA SER A 133 -3.55 -27.19 -51.07
C SER A 133 -2.95 -27.43 -52.46
N PRO A 134 -3.73 -27.89 -53.46
CA PRO A 134 -3.25 -28.13 -54.82
C PRO A 134 -2.58 -26.88 -55.43
N SER A 135 -1.49 -27.07 -56.16
CA SER A 135 -0.68 -25.96 -56.71
C SER A 135 -1.45 -25.00 -57.62
N HIS A 136 -2.52 -25.48 -58.25
CA HIS A 136 -3.38 -24.75 -59.18
C HIS A 136 -4.45 -23.90 -58.49
N TRP A 137 -4.66 -24.06 -57.17
CA TRP A 137 -5.53 -23.17 -56.37
C TRP A 137 -4.76 -21.96 -55.81
N ASN A 138 -3.42 -21.97 -55.88
CA ASN A 138 -2.61 -20.83 -55.47
C ASN A 138 -2.56 -19.76 -56.59
N ILE A 139 -3.63 -18.98 -56.71
CA ILE A 139 -3.62 -17.75 -57.51
C ILE A 139 -2.83 -16.70 -56.73
N GLY A 140 -1.55 -16.54 -57.10
CA GLY A 140 -0.75 -15.35 -56.76
C GLY A 140 -0.18 -15.31 -55.34
N LYS A 141 1.04 -15.84 -55.18
CA LYS A 141 2.21 -15.17 -54.57
C LYS A 141 3.40 -16.13 -54.61
N GLY A 142 4.14 -16.06 -55.72
CA GLY A 142 5.47 -16.65 -55.82
C GLY A 142 6.42 -15.89 -54.90
N GLY A 143 6.55 -16.36 -53.66
CA GLY A 143 7.63 -16.01 -52.77
C GLY A 143 8.45 -17.27 -52.53
N ALA A 144 9.58 -17.38 -53.22
CA ALA A 144 10.53 -18.46 -53.03
C ALA A 144 11.04 -18.44 -51.58
N SER A 145 10.51 -19.33 -50.72
CA SER A 145 11.13 -19.62 -49.43
C SER A 145 12.05 -20.83 -49.60
N SER A 146 13.34 -20.55 -49.74
CA SER A 146 14.42 -21.51 -49.54
C SER A 146 14.32 -22.08 -48.12
N ALA A 147 13.89 -23.33 -47.98
CA ALA A 147 13.87 -24.02 -46.69
C ALA A 147 14.35 -25.46 -46.84
N LEU A 148 15.62 -25.64 -46.50
CA LEU A 148 16.31 -26.83 -46.00
C LEU A 148 15.72 -28.19 -46.37
N GLN A 149 16.41 -28.82 -47.31
CA GLN A 149 16.28 -30.19 -47.77
C GLN A 149 16.49 -31.20 -46.62
N LYS A 150 15.42 -31.52 -45.85
CA LYS A 150 15.38 -32.75 -45.05
C LYS A 150 14.89 -33.90 -45.93
N ARG A 151 15.82 -34.74 -46.41
CA ARG A 151 15.53 -36.02 -47.07
C ARG A 151 14.82 -36.94 -46.07
N GLY A 152 13.53 -37.18 -46.28
CA GLY A 152 12.71 -38.08 -45.45
C GLY A 152 11.34 -38.34 -46.05
N LEU A 153 10.65 -39.37 -45.54
CA LEU A 153 9.33 -39.85 -45.98
C LEU A 153 8.27 -38.75 -46.07
N VAL A 154 8.39 -37.72 -45.22
CA VAL A 154 7.55 -36.51 -45.19
C VAL A 154 7.68 -35.67 -46.47
N ALA A 155 8.86 -35.57 -47.08
CA ALA A 155 9.07 -34.82 -48.32
C ALA A 155 8.50 -35.54 -49.54
N LYS A 156 8.55 -36.89 -49.54
CA LYS A 156 7.89 -37.72 -50.56
C LYS A 156 6.37 -37.63 -50.44
N ALA A 157 5.83 -37.70 -49.21
CA ALA A 157 4.40 -37.52 -48.96
C ALA A 157 3.93 -36.13 -49.40
N LYS A 158 4.68 -35.06 -49.10
CA LYS A 158 4.37 -33.68 -49.53
C LYS A 158 4.31 -33.53 -51.06
N LYS A 159 5.24 -34.14 -51.79
CA LYS A 159 5.30 -34.07 -53.26
C LYS A 159 4.21 -34.92 -53.92
N ALA A 160 3.84 -36.04 -53.32
CA ALA A 160 2.71 -36.86 -53.79
C ALA A 160 1.36 -36.18 -53.55
N LEU A 161 1.20 -35.50 -52.40
CA LEU A 161 -0.04 -34.83 -52.03
C LEU A 161 -0.32 -33.61 -52.93
N THR A 162 0.69 -32.84 -53.30
CA THR A 162 0.53 -31.58 -54.04
C THR A 162 0.41 -31.75 -55.58
N ASN A 163 0.79 -32.92 -56.11
CA ASN A 163 0.76 -33.24 -57.55
C ASN A 163 -0.51 -34.01 -57.98
N LEU A 164 -1.43 -34.31 -57.07
CA LEU A 164 -2.70 -34.95 -57.41
C LEU A 164 -3.58 -33.98 -58.23
N PRO A 165 -4.22 -34.42 -59.34
CA PRO A 165 -5.22 -33.62 -60.02
C PRO A 165 -6.35 -33.25 -59.05
N GLY A 166 -6.92 -32.04 -59.16
CA GLY A 166 -7.79 -31.44 -58.14
C GLY A 166 -8.90 -32.36 -57.58
N ALA A 167 -9.52 -33.18 -58.44
CA ALA A 167 -10.53 -34.16 -58.02
C ALA A 167 -9.98 -35.29 -57.15
N ALA A 168 -8.77 -35.79 -57.44
CA ALA A 168 -8.10 -36.83 -56.65
C ALA A 168 -7.56 -36.30 -55.32
N TRP A 169 -7.20 -35.01 -55.27
CA TRP A 169 -6.84 -34.37 -54.00
C TRP A 169 -8.05 -34.21 -53.08
N LEU A 170 -9.19 -33.77 -53.62
CA LEU A 170 -10.45 -33.67 -52.89
C LEU A 170 -10.91 -35.01 -52.30
N THR A 171 -10.70 -36.11 -53.01
CA THR A 171 -11.12 -37.44 -52.53
C THR A 171 -10.13 -38.07 -51.56
N PHE A 172 -8.82 -37.95 -51.76
CA PHE A 172 -7.84 -38.69 -50.93
C PHE A 172 -7.14 -37.82 -49.89
N ALA A 173 -6.79 -36.58 -50.22
CA ALA A 173 -6.00 -35.71 -49.32
C ALA A 173 -6.87 -34.84 -48.41
N ALA A 174 -8.02 -34.36 -48.89
CA ALA A 174 -8.84 -33.40 -48.13
C ALA A 174 -9.41 -34.00 -46.84
N VAL A 175 -9.81 -35.28 -46.85
CA VAL A 175 -10.41 -35.96 -45.69
C VAL A 175 -9.47 -36.07 -44.47
N PRO A 176 -8.25 -36.65 -44.59
CA PRO A 176 -7.32 -36.69 -43.46
C PRO A 176 -6.86 -35.29 -43.03
N VAL A 177 -6.75 -34.35 -43.96
CA VAL A 177 -6.39 -32.95 -43.67
C VAL A 177 -7.49 -32.25 -42.87
N ALA A 178 -8.75 -32.44 -43.24
CA ALA A 178 -9.90 -31.94 -42.50
C ALA A 178 -9.98 -32.54 -41.09
N GLY A 179 -9.74 -33.86 -40.96
CA GLY A 179 -9.61 -34.53 -39.67
C GLY A 179 -8.52 -33.90 -38.81
N ALA A 180 -7.32 -33.66 -39.37
CA ALA A 180 -6.21 -33.06 -38.65
C ALA A 180 -6.51 -31.63 -38.18
N PHE A 181 -7.10 -30.76 -39.03
CA PHE A 181 -7.46 -29.42 -38.60
C PHE A 181 -8.54 -29.41 -37.54
N LEU A 182 -9.57 -30.27 -37.67
CA LEU A 182 -10.59 -30.42 -36.65
C LEU A 182 -9.96 -30.87 -35.33
N GLY A 183 -9.05 -31.85 -35.36
CA GLY A 183 -8.33 -32.34 -34.18
C GLY A 183 -7.51 -31.26 -33.49
N VAL A 184 -6.80 -30.42 -34.25
CA VAL A 184 -6.05 -29.27 -33.72
C VAL A 184 -6.99 -28.30 -33.02
N TRP A 185 -8.11 -27.92 -33.66
CA TRP A 185 -9.05 -26.97 -33.07
C TRP A 185 -9.76 -27.52 -31.84
N ILE A 186 -10.17 -28.80 -31.83
CA ILE A 186 -10.74 -29.46 -30.65
C ILE A 186 -9.75 -29.39 -29.48
N SER A 187 -8.49 -29.74 -29.73
CA SER A 187 -7.44 -29.71 -28.69
C SER A 187 -7.20 -28.30 -28.14
N ILE A 188 -7.12 -27.30 -29.02
CA ILE A 188 -6.88 -25.91 -28.62
C ILE A 188 -8.08 -25.30 -27.90
N VAL A 189 -9.31 -25.55 -28.37
CA VAL A 189 -10.54 -25.11 -27.68
C VAL A 189 -10.64 -25.75 -26.31
N PHE A 190 -10.35 -27.05 -26.20
CA PHE A 190 -10.31 -27.74 -24.91
C PHE A 190 -9.27 -27.12 -23.97
N TRP A 191 -8.04 -26.85 -24.46
CA TRP A 191 -7.01 -26.21 -23.66
C TRP A 191 -7.40 -24.79 -23.20
N LEU A 192 -7.99 -23.99 -24.09
CA LEU A 192 -8.49 -22.65 -23.76
C LEU A 192 -9.64 -22.70 -22.74
N ALA A 193 -10.56 -23.65 -22.89
CA ALA A 193 -11.64 -23.86 -21.94
C ALA A 193 -11.09 -24.28 -20.56
N ALA A 194 -10.12 -25.20 -20.52
CA ALA A 194 -9.45 -25.59 -19.30
C ALA A 194 -8.76 -24.39 -18.63
N MET A 195 -7.99 -23.59 -19.38
CA MET A 195 -7.36 -22.36 -18.88
C MET A 195 -8.39 -21.35 -18.36
N ALA A 196 -9.53 -21.22 -19.02
CA ALA A 196 -10.61 -20.32 -18.59
C ALA A 196 -11.26 -20.79 -17.28
N VAL A 197 -11.53 -22.09 -17.14
CA VAL A 197 -12.15 -22.67 -15.94
C VAL A 197 -11.17 -22.66 -14.76
N PHE A 198 -9.98 -23.23 -14.92
CA PHE A 198 -8.98 -23.27 -13.86
C PHE A 198 -8.44 -21.88 -13.54
N GLY A 199 -8.15 -21.06 -14.56
CA GLY A 199 -7.74 -19.67 -14.37
C GLY A 199 -8.85 -18.83 -13.73
N GLY A 200 -10.11 -19.03 -14.12
CA GLY A 200 -11.25 -18.38 -13.48
C GLY A 200 -11.36 -18.74 -12.00
N ALA A 201 -11.28 -20.03 -11.66
CA ALA A 201 -11.31 -20.50 -10.27
C ALA A 201 -10.16 -19.93 -9.44
N VAL A 202 -8.92 -19.96 -9.98
CA VAL A 202 -7.75 -19.34 -9.33
C VAL A 202 -7.96 -17.83 -9.16
N TYR A 203 -8.51 -17.14 -10.15
CA TYR A 203 -8.77 -15.70 -10.06
C TYR A 203 -9.78 -15.38 -8.95
N VAL A 204 -10.86 -16.15 -8.83
CA VAL A 204 -11.85 -15.98 -7.76
C VAL A 204 -11.21 -16.23 -6.39
N GLY A 205 -10.43 -17.31 -6.26
CA GLY A 205 -9.67 -17.59 -5.04
C GLY A 205 -8.69 -16.47 -4.68
N GLN A 206 -8.00 -15.91 -5.68
CA GLN A 206 -7.12 -14.77 -5.53
C GLN A 206 -7.87 -13.52 -5.04
N GLN A 207 -9.05 -13.22 -5.59
CA GLN A 207 -9.87 -12.09 -5.14
C GLN A 207 -10.35 -12.27 -3.70
N ALA A 208 -10.84 -13.46 -3.35
CA ALA A 208 -11.25 -13.78 -1.99
C ALA A 208 -10.09 -13.62 -1.00
N TRP A 209 -8.90 -14.12 -1.37
CA TRP A 209 -7.68 -13.97 -0.58
C TRP A 209 -7.27 -12.50 -0.40
N VAL A 210 -7.23 -11.72 -1.49
CA VAL A 210 -6.88 -10.29 -1.45
C VAL A 210 -7.84 -9.52 -0.54
N ILE A 211 -9.14 -9.76 -0.64
CA ILE A 211 -10.15 -9.11 0.19
C ILE A 211 -9.96 -9.50 1.66
N GLY A 212 -9.85 -10.80 1.96
CA GLY A 212 -9.66 -11.29 3.31
C GLY A 212 -8.37 -10.77 3.95
N TYR A 213 -7.25 -10.81 3.21
CA TYR A 213 -5.96 -10.36 3.71
C TYR A 213 -5.89 -8.85 3.93
N ARG A 214 -6.49 -8.05 3.02
CA ARG A 214 -6.68 -6.60 3.22
C ARG A 214 -7.54 -6.30 4.45
N TRP A 215 -8.61 -7.06 4.64
CA TRP A 215 -9.52 -6.87 5.75
C TRP A 215 -8.82 -7.17 7.08
N LEU A 216 -8.09 -8.29 7.18
CA LEU A 216 -7.29 -8.63 8.35
C LEU A 216 -6.23 -7.56 8.67
N ASP A 217 -5.52 -7.07 7.66
CA ASP A 217 -4.50 -6.02 7.83
C ASP A 217 -5.13 -4.69 8.30
N ARG A 218 -6.27 -4.31 7.74
CA ARG A 218 -7.03 -3.12 8.18
C ARG A 218 -7.59 -3.28 9.59
N LEU A 219 -8.10 -4.46 9.94
CA LEU A 219 -8.62 -4.72 11.28
C LEU A 219 -7.53 -4.63 12.34
N ARG A 220 -6.35 -5.21 12.08
CA ARG A 220 -5.19 -5.10 12.96
C ARG A 220 -4.79 -3.64 13.17
N ARG A 221 -4.60 -2.89 12.07
CA ARG A 221 -4.29 -1.46 12.16
C ARG A 221 -5.37 -0.63 12.84
N LYS A 222 -6.65 -0.93 12.62
CA LYS A 222 -7.77 -0.24 13.28
C LYS A 222 -7.80 -0.53 14.78
N LYS A 223 -7.53 -1.78 15.18
CA LYS A 223 -7.40 -2.18 16.59
C LYS A 223 -6.27 -1.42 17.27
N ASP A 224 -5.13 -1.29 16.60
CA ASP A 224 -3.94 -0.63 17.13
C ASP A 224 -3.96 0.90 16.93
N ARG A 225 -5.05 1.44 16.36
CA ARG A 225 -5.20 2.86 15.97
C ARG A 225 -3.97 3.39 15.22
N ALA A 226 -3.44 2.55 14.34
CA ALA A 226 -2.16 2.80 13.69
C ALA A 226 -2.26 3.93 12.67
N SER A 227 -1.40 4.93 12.81
CA SER A 227 -1.27 6.04 11.88
C SER A 227 0.19 6.44 11.76
N LEU A 228 0.57 6.95 10.58
CA LEU A 228 1.83 7.63 10.37
C LEU A 228 1.56 9.13 10.37
N ARG A 229 2.28 9.87 11.20
CA ARG A 229 2.38 11.32 11.12
C ARG A 229 3.82 11.67 10.75
N CYS A 230 4.01 12.49 9.71
CA CYS A 230 5.35 12.82 9.26
C CYS A 230 5.99 13.88 10.18
N THR A 231 7.26 13.72 10.53
CA THR A 231 7.99 14.66 11.39
C THR A 231 8.38 15.97 10.70
N LYS A 232 8.41 15.99 9.36
CA LYS A 232 8.77 17.16 8.54
C LYS A 232 7.57 17.89 7.93
N CYS A 233 6.64 17.15 7.31
CA CYS A 233 5.47 17.75 6.64
C CYS A 233 4.18 17.68 7.46
N TYR A 234 4.21 17.05 8.63
CA TYR A 234 3.12 16.94 9.60
C TYR A 234 1.82 16.27 9.14
N ARG A 235 1.70 15.93 7.85
CA ARG A 235 0.54 15.24 7.31
C ARG A 235 0.39 13.83 7.89
N GLU A 236 -0.87 13.47 8.14
CA GLU A 236 -1.26 12.12 8.57
C GLU A 236 -1.58 11.22 7.37
N THR A 237 -1.19 9.96 7.47
CA THR A 237 -1.58 8.91 6.52
C THR A 237 -1.63 7.55 7.21
N THR A 238 -2.52 6.68 6.74
CA THR A 238 -2.57 5.26 7.15
C THR A 238 -1.87 4.33 6.16
N MET A 239 -1.32 4.89 5.07
CA MET A 239 -0.61 4.15 4.02
C MET A 239 0.70 4.87 3.71
N PRO A 240 1.81 4.47 4.34
CA PRO A 240 3.15 4.95 3.96
C PRO A 240 3.56 4.38 2.60
N SER A 241 4.50 5.07 1.95
CA SER A 241 5.25 4.51 0.82
C SER A 241 6.44 3.71 1.34
N TYR A 242 6.93 2.75 0.57
CA TYR A 242 8.09 1.92 0.97
C TYR A 242 9.14 1.90 -0.11
N GLU A 243 10.39 1.97 0.31
CA GLU A 243 11.53 1.75 -0.59
C GLU A 243 11.70 0.27 -0.91
N CYS A 244 12.27 0.00 -2.08
CA CYS A 244 12.69 -1.35 -2.42
C CYS A 244 13.77 -1.82 -1.42
N PRO A 245 13.68 -3.05 -0.87
CA PRO A 245 14.72 -3.56 0.04
C PRO A 245 16.07 -3.81 -0.65
N ASN A 246 16.12 -3.73 -1.98
CA ASN A 246 17.37 -3.83 -2.73
C ASN A 246 18.06 -2.46 -2.78
N ARG A 247 19.26 -2.35 -2.20
CA ARG A 247 20.05 -1.11 -2.16
C ARG A 247 20.41 -0.56 -3.53
N ASN A 248 20.43 -1.40 -4.57
CA ASN A 248 20.71 -0.98 -5.95
C ASN A 248 19.44 -0.52 -6.69
N CYS A 249 18.30 -0.40 -6.01
CA CYS A 249 17.02 -0.04 -6.60
C CYS A 249 16.37 1.11 -5.80
N ALA A 250 16.27 2.28 -6.43
CA ALA A 250 15.66 3.47 -5.84
C ALA A 250 14.13 3.56 -6.06
N VAL A 251 13.48 2.45 -6.43
CA VAL A 251 12.04 2.44 -6.71
C VAL A 251 11.27 2.53 -5.39
N ILE A 252 10.39 3.53 -5.31
CA ILE A 252 9.44 3.71 -4.20
C ILE A 252 8.09 3.12 -4.59
N HIS A 253 7.57 2.24 -3.74
CA HIS A 253 6.25 1.64 -3.90
C HIS A 253 5.23 2.41 -3.06
N ARG A 254 4.26 3.05 -3.74
CA ARG A 254 3.27 3.93 -3.12
C ARG A 254 2.06 3.18 -2.56
N ASP A 255 1.71 2.04 -3.16
CA ASP A 255 0.67 1.15 -2.64
C ASP A 255 1.14 -0.30 -2.66
N ILE A 256 1.55 -0.78 -1.49
CA ILE A 256 1.99 -2.17 -1.31
C ILE A 256 0.83 -3.13 -1.06
N SER A 257 -0.42 -2.65 -0.98
CA SER A 257 -1.57 -3.47 -0.60
C SER A 257 -1.72 -4.70 -1.50
N PRO A 258 -2.24 -5.83 -0.98
CA PRO A 258 -2.43 -7.06 -1.75
C PRO A 258 -3.30 -6.77 -2.98
N GLY A 259 -2.98 -7.28 -4.16
CA GLY A 259 -3.75 -6.96 -5.36
C GLY A 259 -3.07 -7.35 -6.67
N PRO A 260 -3.31 -6.59 -7.76
CA PRO A 260 -2.79 -6.90 -9.09
C PRO A 260 -1.27 -7.05 -9.21
N LEU A 261 -0.50 -6.44 -8.29
CA LEU A 261 0.96 -6.42 -8.28
C LEU A 261 1.57 -7.39 -7.25
N GLY A 262 0.74 -8.20 -6.57
CA GLY A 262 1.19 -9.22 -5.62
C GLY A 262 0.11 -9.60 -4.62
N LEU A 263 0.01 -10.90 -4.28
CA LEU A 263 -1.00 -11.41 -3.33
C LEU A 263 -0.52 -11.45 -1.89
N MET A 264 0.58 -12.16 -1.65
CA MET A 264 1.25 -12.22 -0.34
C MET A 264 2.60 -11.52 -0.43
N HIS A 265 3.32 -11.80 -1.51
CA HIS A 265 4.55 -11.16 -1.89
C HIS A 265 4.36 -10.42 -3.21
N ARG A 266 5.04 -9.29 -3.32
CA ARG A 266 5.15 -8.45 -4.49
C ARG A 266 6.59 -8.47 -4.94
N ARG A 267 6.82 -8.39 -6.25
CA ARG A 267 8.15 -8.41 -6.86
C ARG A 267 8.42 -7.09 -7.57
N CYS A 268 9.42 -6.33 -7.10
CA CYS A 268 9.87 -5.09 -7.76
C CYS A 268 10.39 -5.38 -9.18
N GLU A 269 10.52 -4.37 -10.02
CA GLU A 269 11.17 -4.51 -11.33
C GLU A 269 12.60 -5.07 -11.24
N CYS A 270 13.34 -4.76 -10.17
CA CYS A 270 14.67 -5.32 -9.90
C CYS A 270 14.66 -6.81 -9.55
N GLY A 271 13.48 -7.42 -9.40
CA GLY A 271 13.30 -8.84 -9.12
C GLY A 271 13.21 -9.18 -7.63
N THR A 272 13.45 -8.24 -6.72
CA THR A 272 13.39 -8.48 -5.28
C THR A 272 11.94 -8.58 -4.78
N GLY A 273 11.67 -9.60 -3.96
CA GLY A 273 10.36 -9.88 -3.38
C GLY A 273 10.20 -9.28 -1.98
N PHE A 274 9.02 -8.75 -1.67
CA PHE A 274 8.69 -8.17 -0.36
C PHE A 274 7.19 -8.33 -0.03
N PRO A 275 6.77 -8.24 1.25
CA PRO A 275 5.39 -8.49 1.65
C PRO A 275 4.40 -7.40 1.18
N THR A 276 3.13 -7.77 1.08
CA THR A 276 2.05 -6.92 0.50
C THR A 276 1.11 -6.29 1.52
N THR A 277 1.50 -6.18 2.78
CA THR A 277 0.69 -5.52 3.83
C THR A 277 1.52 -4.51 4.59
N VAL A 278 0.90 -3.41 5.04
CA VAL A 278 1.58 -2.37 5.83
C VAL A 278 2.15 -2.98 7.11
N SER A 279 1.37 -3.84 7.78
CA SER A 279 1.79 -4.48 9.03
C SER A 279 3.01 -5.39 8.89
N ALA A 280 3.20 -6.02 7.73
CA ALA A 280 4.36 -6.86 7.46
C ALA A 280 5.53 -6.09 6.84
N ALA A 281 5.23 -5.09 6.00
CA ALA A 281 6.22 -4.25 5.34
C ALA A 281 6.92 -3.30 6.32
N ALA A 282 6.20 -2.68 7.24
CA ALA A 282 6.78 -1.76 8.22
C ALA A 282 7.82 -2.40 9.15
N LYS A 283 7.86 -3.73 9.24
CA LYS A 283 8.84 -4.51 10.03
C LYS A 283 10.10 -4.89 9.25
N LYS A 284 10.12 -4.65 7.94
CA LYS A 284 11.18 -5.16 7.04
C LYS A 284 11.68 -4.13 6.04
N LEU A 285 10.89 -3.10 5.77
CA LEU A 285 11.11 -2.12 4.72
C LEU A 285 11.19 -0.73 5.33
N GLN A 286 12.07 0.10 4.78
CA GLN A 286 12.15 1.51 5.11
C GLN A 286 10.89 2.22 4.59
N ALA A 287 10.14 2.82 5.51
CA ALA A 287 8.95 3.58 5.19
C ALA A 287 9.33 5.03 4.86
N VAL A 288 8.55 5.63 3.97
CA VAL A 288 8.72 6.99 3.45
C VAL A 288 7.36 7.69 3.40
N CYS A 289 7.36 8.99 3.69
CA CYS A 289 6.16 9.81 3.59
C CYS A 289 5.71 9.93 2.12
N PRO A 290 4.42 9.66 1.79
CA PRO A 290 3.92 9.80 0.43
C PRO A 290 3.85 11.25 -0.07
N TYR A 291 3.90 12.24 0.83
CA TYR A 291 3.74 13.65 0.50
C TYR A 291 5.09 14.36 0.27
N CYS A 292 6.01 14.27 1.23
CA CYS A 292 7.32 14.93 1.15
C CYS A 292 8.46 14.00 0.73
N GLY A 293 8.27 12.67 0.75
CA GLY A 293 9.34 11.73 0.43
C GLY A 293 10.39 11.53 1.53
N GLU A 294 10.17 12.08 2.73
CA GLU A 294 11.09 11.91 3.85
C GLU A 294 10.99 10.50 4.47
N GLY A 295 12.14 9.95 4.88
CA GLY A 295 12.20 8.70 5.62
C GLY A 295 11.51 8.82 6.98
N VAL A 296 10.72 7.82 7.35
CA VAL A 296 10.03 7.79 8.66
C VAL A 296 10.57 6.65 9.51
N ALA A 297 10.34 6.74 10.82
CA ALA A 297 10.82 5.75 11.78
C ALA A 297 10.35 4.32 11.43
N GLU A 298 11.18 3.32 11.71
CA GLU A 298 10.81 1.93 11.48
C GLU A 298 9.56 1.55 12.27
N GLY A 299 8.66 0.78 11.67
CA GLY A 299 7.38 0.41 12.29
C GLY A 299 6.32 1.52 12.30
N SER A 300 6.58 2.70 11.72
CA SER A 300 5.57 3.74 11.56
C SER A 300 4.35 3.22 10.77
N ALA A 301 3.16 3.75 11.06
CA ALA A 301 1.85 3.26 10.57
C ALA A 301 1.47 1.82 11.00
N THR A 302 2.20 1.20 11.94
CA THR A 302 1.74 -0.03 12.64
C THR A 302 1.42 0.17 14.11
N ARG A 303 1.88 1.30 14.67
CA ARG A 303 1.56 1.77 16.00
C ARG A 303 0.80 3.08 15.92
N ARG A 304 0.10 3.41 17.00
CA ARG A 304 -0.55 4.70 17.15
C ARG A 304 0.49 5.81 17.28
N THR A 305 0.26 6.95 16.65
CA THR A 305 1.09 8.15 16.80
C THR A 305 0.30 9.26 17.48
N ILE A 306 0.88 9.89 18.51
CA ILE A 306 0.35 11.08 19.19
C ILE A 306 1.36 12.21 19.03
N GLN A 307 0.90 13.37 18.59
CA GLN A 307 1.70 14.59 18.56
C GLN A 307 1.36 15.45 19.77
N LEU A 308 2.40 15.99 20.41
CA LEU A 308 2.30 16.88 21.55
C LEU A 308 2.92 18.24 21.18
N PRO A 309 2.17 19.10 20.47
CA PRO A 309 2.59 20.48 20.23
C PRO A 309 2.51 21.30 21.51
N THR A 310 3.53 22.14 21.71
CA THR A 310 3.58 23.10 22.82
C THR A 310 3.40 24.52 22.28
N ILE A 311 2.44 25.26 22.81
CA ILE A 311 2.13 26.65 22.48
C ILE A 311 2.54 27.51 23.68
N GLY A 312 3.03 28.72 23.44
CA GLY A 312 3.34 29.67 24.51
C GLY A 312 4.33 30.73 24.08
N ALA A 313 4.49 31.77 24.89
CA ALA A 313 5.43 32.85 24.61
C ALA A 313 6.90 32.38 24.62
N ILE A 314 7.78 33.26 24.13
CA ILE A 314 9.23 33.09 24.23
C ILE A 314 9.60 33.09 25.72
N ALA A 315 10.54 32.23 26.13
CA ALA A 315 10.96 32.07 27.52
C ALA A 315 9.88 31.59 28.52
N ALA A 316 8.73 31.09 28.03
CA ALA A 316 7.68 30.49 28.86
C ALA A 316 8.07 29.13 29.49
N GLY A 317 9.17 28.52 29.02
CA GLY A 317 9.67 27.24 29.55
C GLY A 317 9.33 26.00 28.71
N LYS A 318 8.86 26.14 27.46
CA LYS A 318 8.48 25.03 26.57
C LYS A 318 9.56 23.96 26.40
N THR A 319 10.77 24.35 25.98
CA THR A 319 11.90 23.42 25.77
C THR A 319 12.29 22.70 27.05
N ARG A 320 12.30 23.42 28.19
CA ARG A 320 12.59 22.82 29.51
C ARG A 320 11.49 21.84 29.94
N PHE A 321 10.23 22.19 29.70
CA PHE A 321 9.11 21.29 29.95
C PHE A 321 9.22 20.01 29.11
N LEU A 322 9.50 20.10 27.80
CA LEU A 322 9.68 18.93 26.95
C LEU A 322 10.87 18.06 27.39
N ALA A 323 11.97 18.67 27.82
CA ALA A 323 13.12 17.95 28.39
C ALA A 323 12.72 17.20 29.68
N ALA A 324 12.05 17.88 30.61
CA ALA A 324 11.58 17.28 31.85
C ALA A 324 10.56 16.16 31.59
N ALA A 325 9.64 16.36 30.65
CA ALA A 325 8.67 15.35 30.22
C ALA A 325 9.34 14.12 29.61
N ALA A 326 10.38 14.29 28.79
CA ALA A 326 11.17 13.18 28.22
C ALA A 326 11.84 12.34 29.32
N THR A 327 12.48 13.00 30.29
CA THR A 327 13.14 12.34 31.43
C THR A 327 12.13 11.66 32.34
N ALA A 328 11.02 12.34 32.66
CA ALA A 328 9.95 11.80 33.49
C ALA A 328 9.30 10.55 32.86
N LEU A 329 9.00 10.59 31.55
CA LEU A 329 8.48 9.43 30.83
C LEU A 329 9.45 8.27 30.82
N SER A 330 10.74 8.54 30.61
CA SER A 330 11.78 7.52 30.62
C SER A 330 11.90 6.83 31.98
N GLN A 331 11.89 7.60 33.07
CA GLN A 331 11.95 7.07 34.43
C GLN A 331 10.67 6.31 34.80
N GLY A 332 9.50 6.92 34.61
CA GLY A 332 8.21 6.32 34.95
C GLY A 332 7.92 5.03 34.17
N LEU A 333 8.33 4.95 32.90
CA LEU A 333 8.24 3.71 32.13
C LEU A 333 9.24 2.65 32.61
N ALA A 334 10.47 3.04 32.94
CA ALA A 334 11.49 2.11 33.43
C ALA A 334 11.06 1.43 34.75
N GLU A 335 10.44 2.18 35.68
CA GLU A 335 9.89 1.64 36.93
C GLU A 335 8.80 0.59 36.69
N GLN A 336 8.08 0.68 35.57
CA GLN A 336 7.03 -0.27 35.17
C GLN A 336 7.54 -1.38 34.24
N GLY A 337 8.86 -1.51 34.06
CA GLY A 337 9.46 -2.48 33.14
C GLY A 337 9.21 -2.19 31.65
N GLY A 338 8.83 -0.95 31.32
CA GLY A 338 8.68 -0.44 29.96
C GLY A 338 9.95 0.19 29.40
N SER A 339 9.87 0.65 28.14
CA SER A 339 10.97 1.33 27.46
C SER A 339 10.53 2.65 26.83
N PHE A 340 11.43 3.63 26.86
CA PHE A 340 11.31 4.92 26.17
C PHE A 340 12.52 5.05 25.24
N THR A 341 12.29 4.98 23.92
CA THR A 341 13.39 4.93 22.93
C THR A 341 13.25 6.02 21.87
N PRO A 342 14.30 6.80 21.59
CA PRO A 342 14.29 7.77 20.50
C PRO A 342 14.27 7.04 19.15
N LEU A 343 13.46 7.54 18.21
CA LEU A 343 13.29 6.94 16.88
C LEU A 343 14.07 7.66 15.77
N SER A 344 14.63 8.83 16.06
CA SER A 344 15.46 9.61 15.13
C SER A 344 16.74 10.09 15.82
N ALA A 345 17.77 10.43 15.04
CA ALA A 345 19.01 10.97 15.57
C ALA A 345 18.79 12.31 16.33
N PRO A 346 18.00 13.28 15.80
CA PRO A 346 17.63 14.48 16.57
C PRO A 346 16.96 14.15 17.91
N ALA A 347 16.00 13.22 17.94
CA ALA A 347 15.32 12.81 19.18
C ALA A 347 16.30 12.18 20.19
N GLY A 348 17.29 11.43 19.72
CA GLY A 348 18.34 10.85 20.56
C GLY A 348 19.25 11.92 21.17
N SER A 349 19.68 12.90 20.37
CA SER A 349 20.50 14.02 20.86
C SER A 349 19.75 14.88 21.87
N PHE A 350 18.47 15.17 21.62
CA PHE A 350 17.62 15.90 22.56
C PHE A 350 17.39 15.11 23.85
N HIS A 351 17.21 13.79 23.77
CA HIS A 351 17.01 12.96 24.96
C HIS A 351 18.24 12.95 25.88
N GLN A 352 19.45 12.85 25.30
CA GLN A 352 20.69 12.93 26.06
C GLN A 352 20.88 14.32 26.69
N LEU A 353 20.60 15.37 25.92
CA LEU A 353 20.65 16.75 26.41
C LEU A 353 19.63 16.98 27.53
N ALA A 354 18.41 16.47 27.40
CA ALA A 354 17.36 16.55 28.41
C ALA A 354 17.80 15.87 29.72
N HIS A 355 18.37 14.66 29.65
CA HIS A 355 18.87 13.96 30.83
C HIS A 355 19.98 14.75 31.54
N ASN A 356 20.91 15.35 30.78
CA ASN A 356 21.98 16.18 31.34
C ASN A 356 21.46 17.48 31.95
N LEU A 357 20.51 18.16 31.29
CA LEU A 357 19.90 19.39 31.79
C LEU A 357 19.15 19.14 33.11
N MET A 358 18.37 18.06 33.17
CA MET A 358 17.61 17.72 34.38
C MET A 358 18.54 17.27 35.52
N ALA A 359 19.63 16.57 35.22
CA ALA A 359 20.61 16.16 36.23
C ALA A 359 21.46 17.33 36.78
N THR A 360 21.79 18.32 35.95
CA THR A 360 22.68 19.43 36.32
C THR A 360 21.95 20.69 36.80
N GLY A 361 20.63 20.77 36.60
CA GLY A 361 19.82 21.96 36.92
C GLY A 361 20.14 23.19 36.08
N GLN A 362 20.99 23.08 35.05
CA GLN A 362 21.45 24.20 34.25
C GLN A 362 20.32 24.88 33.45
N SER A 363 20.52 26.17 33.11
CA SER A 363 19.59 26.90 32.25
C SER A 363 19.69 26.38 30.81
N THR A 364 18.56 26.27 30.12
CA THR A 364 18.49 25.93 28.70
C THR A 364 19.09 27.06 27.86
N ALA A 365 20.01 26.74 26.94
CA ALA A 365 20.42 27.68 25.90
C ALA A 365 19.21 28.04 25.03
N LYS A 366 19.17 29.25 24.44
CA LYS A 366 18.12 29.63 23.50
C LYS A 366 18.05 28.60 22.37
N THR A 367 16.85 28.05 22.15
CA THR A 367 16.55 27.23 20.97
C THR A 367 16.86 28.07 19.73
N GLN A 368 17.75 27.57 18.87
CA GLN A 368 18.10 28.27 17.64
C GLN A 368 16.90 28.33 16.71
N LEU A 369 16.87 29.39 15.92
CA LEU A 369 15.76 29.80 15.05
C LEU A 369 15.66 28.84 13.85
N ASP A 370 14.99 27.70 14.01
CA ASP A 370 14.63 26.85 12.89
C ASP A 370 13.21 27.20 12.42
N ASP A 371 13.09 27.69 11.18
CA ASP A 371 11.81 28.11 10.57
C ASP A 371 10.77 26.97 10.46
N ASN A 372 11.18 25.72 10.71
CA ASN A 372 10.31 24.53 10.73
C ASN A 372 10.78 23.51 11.80
N PRO A 373 10.23 23.52 13.02
CA PRO A 373 10.70 22.66 14.11
C PRO A 373 10.43 21.18 13.81
N GLU A 374 11.49 20.39 13.66
CA GLU A 374 11.34 18.94 13.42
C GLU A 374 10.71 18.27 14.65
N ALA A 375 9.65 17.48 14.41
CA ALA A 375 9.05 16.69 15.49
C ALA A 375 10.06 15.63 15.97
N LEU A 376 10.17 15.45 17.29
CA LEU A 376 11.06 14.50 17.93
C LEU A 376 10.29 13.21 18.27
N PRO A 377 10.42 12.12 17.47
CA PRO A 377 9.68 10.89 17.69
C PRO A 377 10.31 10.00 18.76
N TYR A 378 9.48 9.56 19.70
CA TYR A 378 9.82 8.62 20.76
C TYR A 378 8.87 7.42 20.72
N LYS A 379 9.39 6.23 20.97
CA LYS A 379 8.61 5.00 21.08
C LYS A 379 8.48 4.64 22.57
N LEU A 380 7.25 4.50 23.01
CA LEU A 380 6.86 4.05 24.35
C LEU A 380 6.40 2.60 24.25
N GLU A 381 6.99 1.72 25.06
CA GLU A 381 6.57 0.31 25.15
C GLU A 381 6.29 -0.07 26.59
N THR A 382 5.11 -0.67 26.82
CA THR A 382 4.72 -1.25 28.11
C THR A 382 4.03 -2.59 27.85
N GLY A 383 4.70 -3.70 28.18
CA GLY A 383 4.21 -5.04 27.90
C GLY A 383 3.96 -5.28 26.41
N SER A 384 2.69 -5.48 26.02
CA SER A 384 2.29 -5.69 24.62
C SER A 384 1.86 -4.41 23.89
N ARG A 385 1.81 -3.26 24.58
CA ARG A 385 1.37 -1.99 24.02
C ARG A 385 2.55 -1.19 23.51
N GLN A 386 2.41 -0.64 22.31
CA GLN A 386 3.39 0.23 21.67
C GLN A 386 2.71 1.52 21.22
N LEU A 387 3.35 2.65 21.51
CA LEU A 387 2.90 3.98 21.13
C LEU A 387 4.07 4.80 20.60
N GLU A 388 3.81 5.64 19.62
CA GLU A 388 4.73 6.66 19.15
C GLU A 388 4.27 8.04 19.63
N LEU A 389 5.15 8.76 20.32
CA LEU A 389 4.90 10.11 20.84
C LEU A 389 5.86 11.08 20.18
N HIS A 390 5.33 12.16 19.60
CA HIS A 390 6.10 13.19 18.91
C HIS A 390 6.10 14.46 19.73
N PHE A 391 7.27 14.89 20.21
CA PHE A 391 7.43 16.19 20.84
C PHE A 391 7.71 17.26 19.79
N ILE A 392 6.96 18.36 19.86
CA ILE A 392 7.11 19.48 18.94
C ILE A 392 7.27 20.74 19.77
N ASP A 393 8.48 21.30 19.74
CA ASP A 393 8.79 22.59 20.34
C ASP A 393 8.43 23.69 19.32
N ALA A 394 7.26 24.30 19.46
CA ALA A 394 6.92 25.45 18.64
C ALA A 394 7.67 26.66 19.18
N ALA A 395 8.66 27.17 18.45
CA ALA A 395 9.26 28.45 18.79
C ALA A 395 8.13 29.50 18.84
N GLY A 396 8.01 30.22 19.96
CA GLY A 396 6.95 31.22 20.16
C GLY A 396 7.03 32.41 19.18
N GLU A 397 8.10 32.45 18.39
CA GLU A 397 8.41 33.47 17.39
C GLU A 397 7.76 33.16 16.03
N SER A 398 7.46 31.89 15.73
CA SER A 398 6.82 31.46 14.47
C SER A 398 5.39 31.97 14.30
N PHE A 399 4.79 32.53 15.36
CA PHE A 399 3.42 33.08 15.34
C PHE A 399 3.36 34.57 14.98
N ARG A 400 4.51 35.27 14.89
CA ARG A 400 4.55 36.73 14.70
C ARG A 400 4.49 37.19 13.25
N SER A 401 4.76 36.33 12.26
CA SER A 401 4.73 36.71 10.84
C SER A 401 3.64 35.94 10.09
N MET A 402 2.63 36.68 9.61
CA MET A 402 1.58 36.15 8.72
C MET A 402 2.15 35.55 7.41
N ASP A 403 3.38 35.92 7.03
CA ASP A 403 4.09 35.45 5.82
C ASP A 403 4.85 34.11 5.96
N SER A 404 5.00 33.54 7.16
CA SER A 404 5.65 32.22 7.37
C SER A 404 4.68 31.04 7.18
N THR A 405 3.70 31.21 6.30
CA THR A 405 2.45 30.45 6.13
C THR A 405 2.59 28.96 5.74
N GLN A 406 3.80 28.37 5.78
CA GLN A 406 4.03 26.96 5.40
C GLN A 406 4.33 25.98 6.56
N SER A 407 4.63 26.43 7.79
CA SER A 407 5.31 25.57 8.78
C SER A 407 4.51 25.09 10.01
N LEU A 408 3.21 25.41 10.17
CA LEU A 408 2.45 25.06 11.40
C LEU A 408 1.51 23.84 11.30
N GLY A 409 1.58 23.03 10.24
CA GLY A 409 0.68 21.89 10.01
C GLY A 409 0.70 20.80 11.10
N TYR A 410 1.60 20.91 12.09
CA TYR A 410 1.67 20.03 13.25
C TYR A 410 0.57 20.26 14.29
N ILE A 411 -0.04 21.44 14.32
CA ILE A 411 -1.10 21.77 15.29
C ILE A 411 -2.45 21.23 14.79
N ASP A 412 -2.69 21.26 13.47
CA ASP A 412 -3.96 20.86 12.84
C ASP A 412 -4.34 19.40 13.13
N THR A 413 -3.34 18.52 13.19
CA THR A 413 -3.52 17.08 13.41
C THR A 413 -3.44 16.67 14.87
N ALA A 414 -3.09 17.57 15.78
CA ALA A 414 -2.95 17.25 17.20
C ALA A 414 -4.31 17.08 17.89
N ASP A 415 -4.46 16.01 18.68
CA ASP A 415 -5.67 15.75 19.47
C ASP A 415 -5.62 16.45 20.83
N VAL A 416 -4.40 16.72 21.31
CA VAL A 416 -4.09 17.36 22.59
C VAL A 416 -3.09 18.48 22.33
N LEU A 417 -3.37 19.66 22.88
CA LEU A 417 -2.56 20.87 22.79
C LEU A 417 -2.05 21.22 24.18
N LEU A 418 -0.79 21.62 24.31
CA LEU A 418 -0.26 22.14 25.58
C LEU A 418 0.01 23.62 25.48
N LEU A 419 -0.64 24.42 26.32
CA LEU A 419 -0.35 25.85 26.49
C LEU A 419 0.58 26.01 27.69
N ILE A 420 1.83 26.39 27.44
CA ILE A 420 2.83 26.64 28.46
C ILE A 420 2.76 28.13 28.84
N LEU A 421 2.37 28.40 30.09
CA LEU A 421 2.27 29.74 30.66
C LEU A 421 3.40 29.98 31.67
N ASP A 422 4.04 31.14 31.56
CA ASP A 422 4.96 31.61 32.59
C ASP A 422 4.22 32.59 33.50
N PRO A 423 3.94 32.22 34.76
CA PRO A 423 3.16 33.06 35.65
C PRO A 423 3.85 34.40 35.93
N LEU A 424 5.19 34.47 35.86
CA LEU A 424 5.94 35.70 36.12
C LEU A 424 5.75 36.75 35.02
N GLY A 425 5.29 36.35 33.84
CA GLY A 425 5.00 37.26 32.73
C GLY A 425 3.57 37.84 32.76
N LEU A 426 2.72 37.39 33.68
CA LEU A 426 1.37 37.94 33.84
C LEU A 426 1.46 39.34 34.46
N PRO A 427 0.73 40.36 33.95
CA PRO A 427 0.92 41.76 34.34
C PRO A 427 0.96 42.01 35.86
N GLY A 428 0.01 41.43 36.62
CA GLY A 428 -0.05 41.61 38.08
C GLY A 428 1.11 40.94 38.85
N ILE A 429 1.64 39.84 38.32
CA ILE A 429 2.74 39.08 38.94
C ILE A 429 4.10 39.65 38.51
N TYR A 430 4.19 40.17 37.29
CA TYR A 430 5.39 40.79 36.75
C TYR A 430 5.85 41.98 37.61
N ASP A 431 4.92 42.84 38.02
CA ASP A 431 5.22 43.99 38.89
C ASP A 431 5.71 43.54 40.27
N GLU A 432 5.20 42.43 40.79
CA GLU A 432 5.64 41.82 42.05
C GLU A 432 7.02 41.17 41.92
N ALA A 433 7.24 40.40 40.87
CA ALA A 433 8.53 39.77 40.55
C ALA A 433 9.62 40.83 40.32
N THR A 434 9.27 41.98 39.72
CA THR A 434 10.16 43.13 39.54
C THR A 434 10.55 43.73 40.89
N ARG A 435 9.57 43.97 41.78
CA ARG A 435 9.82 44.48 43.13
C ARG A 435 10.66 43.52 43.98
N ALA A 436 10.49 42.22 43.79
CA ALA A 436 11.27 41.18 44.46
C ALA A 436 12.67 40.95 43.86
N GLY A 437 13.04 41.67 42.78
CA GLY A 437 14.35 41.56 42.13
C GLY A 437 14.57 40.26 41.33
N VAL A 438 13.50 39.50 41.06
CA VAL A 438 13.54 38.21 40.35
C VAL A 438 13.88 38.39 38.87
N THR A 439 13.41 39.49 38.26
CA THR A 439 13.63 39.87 36.85
C THR A 439 15.11 40.06 36.49
N GLN A 440 15.98 40.28 37.47
CA GLN A 440 17.42 40.46 37.25
C GLN A 440 18.19 39.14 37.12
N ARG A 441 17.59 38.03 37.56
CA ARG A 441 18.25 36.70 37.65
C ARG A 441 17.63 35.67 36.71
N LEU A 442 16.40 35.91 36.26
CA LEU A 442 15.61 34.99 35.44
C LEU A 442 15.06 35.72 34.22
N GLN A 443 15.15 35.07 33.06
CA GLN A 443 14.42 35.53 31.88
C GLN A 443 12.93 35.23 32.06
N ILE A 444 12.13 36.28 32.05
CA ILE A 444 10.66 36.19 32.14
C ILE A 444 10.10 36.26 30.72
N ALA A 445 9.04 35.51 30.46
CA ALA A 445 8.36 35.56 29.19
C ALA A 445 7.87 36.98 28.88
N THR A 446 7.90 37.35 27.59
CA THR A 446 7.37 38.64 27.14
C THR A 446 5.90 38.78 27.53
N ALA A 447 5.44 40.01 27.83
CA ALA A 447 4.06 40.32 28.28
C ALA A 447 2.95 39.91 27.28
N ASP A 448 3.33 39.41 26.11
CA ASP A 448 2.51 38.97 25.00
C ASP A 448 2.28 37.43 25.05
N GLN A 449 1.76 36.93 26.17
CA GLN A 449 1.41 35.50 26.29
C GLN A 449 0.02 35.21 25.71
N GLU A 450 -0.91 36.17 25.86
CA GLU A 450 -2.25 36.06 25.32
C GLU A 450 -2.25 36.12 23.79
N ASP A 451 -1.45 37.00 23.15
CA ASP A 451 -1.43 37.08 21.69
C ASP A 451 -0.69 35.89 21.06
N ALA A 452 0.29 35.29 21.75
CA ALA A 452 0.89 34.03 21.35
C ALA A 452 -0.13 32.88 21.29
N TYR A 453 -1.05 32.82 22.26
CA TYR A 453 -2.18 31.88 22.22
C TYR A 453 -3.19 32.26 21.13
N ALA A 454 -3.62 33.51 21.07
CA ALA A 454 -4.62 33.99 20.10
C ALA A 454 -4.18 33.73 18.66
N SER A 455 -2.92 34.00 18.34
CA SER A 455 -2.35 33.75 17.01
C SER A 455 -2.37 32.27 16.62
N ALA A 456 -2.09 31.37 17.57
CA ALA A 456 -2.15 29.93 17.34
C ALA A 456 -3.59 29.45 17.11
N ILE A 457 -4.55 29.98 17.87
CA ILE A 457 -5.97 29.62 17.78
C ILE A 457 -6.62 30.18 16.51
N ASP A 458 -6.38 31.43 16.17
CA ASP A 458 -6.95 32.04 14.96
C ASP A 458 -6.47 31.32 13.69
N ARG A 459 -5.24 30.81 13.71
CA ARG A 459 -4.73 29.92 12.65
C ARG A 459 -5.50 28.60 12.57
N LEU A 460 -5.74 27.93 13.70
CA LEU A 460 -6.51 26.69 13.74
C LEU A 460 -7.94 26.90 13.23
N ARG A 461 -8.56 28.04 13.59
CA ARG A 461 -9.87 28.43 13.08
C ARG A 461 -9.84 28.67 11.57
N ALA A 462 -8.79 29.31 11.03
CA ALA A 462 -8.63 29.53 9.59
C ALA A 462 -8.53 28.22 8.79
N GLU A 463 -7.91 27.19 9.35
CA GLU A 463 -7.85 25.83 8.76
C GLU A 463 -9.10 24.97 9.04
N ASN A 464 -10.17 25.57 9.58
CA ASN A 464 -11.42 24.92 9.95
C ASN A 464 -11.26 23.76 10.95
N VAL A 465 -10.26 23.85 11.84
CA VAL A 465 -10.07 22.87 12.92
C VAL A 465 -11.12 23.07 14.01
N LYS A 466 -11.80 21.98 14.39
CA LYS A 466 -12.81 21.99 15.45
C LYS A 466 -12.15 21.94 16.84
N LEU A 467 -11.82 23.09 17.40
CA LEU A 467 -11.17 23.24 18.70
C LEU A 467 -11.92 22.54 19.84
N LYS A 468 -13.26 22.61 19.82
CA LYS A 468 -14.16 21.94 20.78
C LYS A 468 -14.02 20.42 20.84
N GLN A 469 -13.42 19.78 19.84
CA GLN A 469 -13.16 18.34 19.80
C GLN A 469 -11.74 17.98 20.24
N ARG A 470 -10.92 18.98 20.58
CA ARG A 470 -9.54 18.83 21.03
C ARG A 470 -9.48 19.09 22.54
N HIS A 471 -8.37 18.68 23.15
CA HIS A 471 -8.13 18.91 24.58
C HIS A 471 -6.97 19.88 24.77
N LEU A 472 -7.10 20.77 25.75
CA LEU A 472 -6.10 21.77 26.09
C LEU A 472 -5.55 21.52 27.50
N GLY A 473 -4.25 21.28 27.60
CA GLY A 473 -3.52 21.25 28.85
C GLY A 473 -2.83 22.59 29.09
N VAL A 474 -3.27 23.34 30.10
CA VAL A 474 -2.64 24.59 30.51
C VAL A 474 -1.58 24.28 31.56
N VAL A 475 -0.31 24.48 31.23
CA VAL A 475 0.83 24.13 32.08
C VAL A 475 1.49 25.41 32.58
N ILE A 476 1.37 25.68 33.86
CA ILE A 476 2.01 26.81 34.55
C ILE A 476 3.40 26.36 35.00
N THR A 477 4.43 26.97 34.45
CA THR A 477 5.84 26.67 34.78
C THR A 477 6.36 27.58 35.90
N LYS A 478 7.66 27.49 36.21
CA LYS A 478 8.37 28.36 37.17
C LYS A 478 7.68 28.46 38.54
N LEU A 479 7.01 27.39 38.97
CA LEU A 479 6.31 27.34 40.25
C LEU A 479 7.25 27.53 41.43
N ASP A 480 8.49 27.06 41.31
CA ASP A 480 9.55 27.21 42.30
C ASP A 480 9.80 28.68 42.66
N VAL A 481 9.62 29.58 41.69
CA VAL A 481 9.76 31.04 41.86
C VAL A 481 8.43 31.65 42.30
N LEU A 482 7.33 31.26 41.67
CA LEU A 482 5.99 31.78 41.99
C LEU A 482 5.61 31.54 43.45
N GLN A 483 5.90 30.37 44.00
CA GLN A 483 5.58 30.02 45.39
C GLN A 483 6.30 30.89 46.43
N ASN A 484 7.39 31.57 46.05
CA ASN A 484 8.10 32.51 46.92
C ASN A 484 7.53 33.93 46.86
N LEU A 485 6.55 34.17 45.97
CA LEU A 485 5.87 35.45 45.82
C LEU A 485 4.50 35.41 46.53
N PRO A 486 4.07 36.50 47.19
CA PRO A 486 2.70 36.65 47.68
C PRO A 486 1.60 36.21 46.71
N ALA A 487 1.74 36.52 45.41
CA ALA A 487 0.79 36.10 44.38
C ALA A 487 0.68 34.57 44.20
N GLY A 488 1.71 33.81 44.58
CA GLY A 488 1.72 32.35 44.51
C GLY A 488 1.10 31.63 45.72
N ALA A 489 0.88 32.33 46.84
CA ALA A 489 0.44 31.72 48.09
C ALA A 489 -0.98 31.09 48.03
N GLY A 490 -1.82 31.53 47.10
CA GLY A 490 -3.18 31.00 46.89
C GLY A 490 -3.27 29.88 45.87
N MET A 491 -2.17 29.45 45.25
CA MET A 491 -2.18 28.43 44.20
C MET A 491 -2.07 27.02 44.78
N THR A 492 -2.95 26.10 44.35
CA THR A 492 -2.92 24.68 44.71
C THR A 492 -2.52 23.82 43.49
N PRO A 493 -1.23 23.48 43.30
CA PRO A 493 -0.74 22.87 42.06
C PRO A 493 -1.34 21.50 41.70
N GLY A 494 -1.91 20.79 42.67
CA GLY A 494 -2.55 19.48 42.46
C GLY A 494 -4.03 19.52 42.15
N ASP A 495 -4.67 20.68 42.17
CA ASP A 495 -6.09 20.84 41.85
C ASP A 495 -6.28 21.76 40.64
N SER A 496 -6.73 21.20 39.53
CA SER A 496 -7.01 21.92 38.28
C SER A 496 -8.04 23.05 38.49
N LEU A 497 -9.06 22.83 39.31
CA LEU A 497 -10.07 23.86 39.60
C LEU A 497 -9.49 24.98 40.47
N GLY A 498 -8.67 24.64 41.45
CA GLY A 498 -7.92 25.62 42.25
C GLY A 498 -6.97 26.46 41.41
N ILE A 499 -6.26 25.88 40.44
CA ILE A 499 -5.41 26.62 39.50
C ILE A 499 -6.24 27.56 38.62
N ARG A 500 -7.39 27.10 38.11
CA ARG A 500 -8.32 27.93 37.35
C ARG A 500 -8.80 29.12 38.17
N GLN A 501 -9.21 28.90 39.42
CA GLN A 501 -9.65 29.96 40.33
C GLN A 501 -8.50 30.94 40.65
N TRP A 502 -7.28 30.44 40.79
CA TRP A 502 -6.09 31.26 40.96
C TRP A 502 -5.82 32.16 39.75
N LEU A 503 -5.92 31.65 38.51
CA LEU A 503 -5.79 32.48 37.31
C LEU A 503 -6.81 33.63 37.29
N ILE A 504 -8.05 33.36 37.70
CA ILE A 504 -9.09 34.40 37.83
C ILE A 504 -8.72 35.42 38.91
N SER A 505 -8.20 34.98 40.06
CA SER A 505 -7.87 35.87 41.18
C SER A 505 -6.67 36.78 40.88
N VAL A 506 -5.73 36.35 40.02
CA VAL A 506 -4.60 37.18 39.55
C VAL A 506 -4.95 38.04 38.32
N GLY A 507 -6.25 38.17 38.00
CA GLY A 507 -6.76 39.09 36.97
C GLY A 507 -6.76 38.53 35.55
N GLN A 508 -6.66 37.21 35.37
CA GLN A 508 -6.67 36.56 34.05
C GLN A 508 -8.03 35.92 33.68
N ASP A 509 -9.13 36.46 34.20
CA ASP A 509 -10.50 36.02 33.87
C ASP A 509 -10.79 36.06 32.36
N GLY A 510 -10.30 37.09 31.66
CA GLY A 510 -10.45 37.21 30.20
C GLY A 510 -9.78 36.07 29.43
N LEU A 511 -8.57 35.67 29.83
CA LEU A 511 -7.87 34.53 29.25
C LEU A 511 -8.65 33.24 29.52
N VAL A 512 -9.03 32.97 30.78
CA VAL A 512 -9.77 31.76 31.17
C VAL A 512 -11.08 31.62 30.39
N ARG A 513 -11.86 32.70 30.26
CA ARG A 513 -13.09 32.70 29.46
C ARG A 513 -12.82 32.37 28.00
N ARG A 514 -11.78 32.96 27.40
CA ARG A 514 -11.41 32.64 26.01
C ARG A 514 -11.05 31.16 25.85
N LEU A 515 -10.26 30.60 26.78
CA LEU A 515 -9.91 29.18 26.75
C LEU A 515 -11.18 28.30 26.78
N GLU A 516 -12.12 28.63 27.66
CA GLU A 516 -13.41 27.93 27.83
C GLU A 516 -14.33 28.09 26.62
N ASP A 517 -14.35 29.26 25.99
CA ASP A 517 -15.11 29.48 24.75
C ASP A 517 -14.57 28.62 23.58
N ASP A 518 -13.24 28.42 23.54
CA ASP A 518 -12.56 27.67 22.48
C ASP A 518 -12.63 26.15 22.65
N PHE A 519 -12.45 25.66 23.87
CA PHE A 519 -12.28 24.23 24.17
C PHE A 519 -13.41 23.62 25.04
N GLU A 520 -14.38 24.43 25.47
CA GLU A 520 -15.47 24.03 26.38
C GLU A 520 -14.92 23.36 27.66
N GLU A 521 -15.41 22.17 27.99
CA GLU A 521 -15.02 21.43 29.20
C GLU A 521 -13.69 20.65 29.03
N ASN A 522 -13.09 20.65 27.84
CA ASN A 522 -11.89 19.84 27.52
C ASN A 522 -10.58 20.52 27.94
N ILE A 523 -10.57 21.17 29.10
CA ILE A 523 -9.42 21.94 29.61
C ILE A 523 -8.95 21.35 30.93
N SER A 524 -7.65 21.22 31.10
CA SER A 524 -7.04 20.80 32.37
C SER A 524 -5.85 21.68 32.69
N TYR A 525 -5.78 22.13 33.95
CA TYR A 525 -4.74 23.02 34.43
C TYR A 525 -3.74 22.25 35.28
N PHE A 526 -2.45 22.50 35.06
CA PHE A 526 -1.35 21.82 35.73
C PHE A 526 -0.31 22.85 36.17
N GLY A 527 0.15 22.76 37.41
CA GLY A 527 1.28 23.52 37.88
C GLY A 527 2.52 22.63 37.95
N VAL A 528 3.62 22.99 37.26
CA VAL A 528 4.83 22.16 37.21
C VAL A 528 6.07 22.87 37.77
N ASP A 529 6.84 22.16 38.59
CA ASP A 529 8.19 22.56 38.99
C ASP A 529 9.20 21.80 38.11
N LEU A 530 10.04 22.55 37.41
CA LEU A 530 11.03 22.03 36.45
C LEU A 530 12.48 22.26 36.92
N MET A 531 12.67 22.80 38.12
CA MET A 531 13.97 23.14 38.70
C MET A 531 14.35 22.20 39.83
N ARG A 532 13.37 21.71 40.61
CA ARG A 532 13.61 20.83 41.76
C ARG A 532 13.36 19.37 41.39
N PRO A 533 14.33 18.46 41.67
CA PRO A 533 14.05 17.04 41.69
C PRO A 533 12.92 16.77 42.67
N SER A 534 11.82 16.21 42.17
CA SER A 534 10.58 15.98 42.93
C SER A 534 10.20 14.50 42.75
N ALA A 535 9.54 13.90 43.74
CA ALA A 535 9.10 12.51 43.58
C ALA A 535 8.05 12.39 42.47
N LEU A 536 7.97 11.24 41.79
CA LEU A 536 6.96 10.97 40.75
C LEU A 536 5.51 11.07 41.25
N THR A 537 5.32 11.02 42.58
CA THR A 537 4.03 11.15 43.27
C THR A 537 3.64 12.59 43.56
N GLU A 538 4.55 13.56 43.41
CA GLU A 538 4.26 14.97 43.70
C GLU A 538 3.38 15.57 42.60
N PRO A 539 2.29 16.28 42.95
CA PRO A 539 1.38 16.87 41.95
C PRO A 539 2.04 17.85 40.99
N THR A 540 3.16 18.44 41.38
CA THR A 540 3.97 19.37 40.58
C THR A 540 4.87 18.68 39.55
N HIS A 541 4.94 17.35 39.57
CA HIS A 541 5.82 16.60 38.69
C HIS A 541 5.25 16.53 37.25
N PRO A 542 6.06 16.76 36.19
CA PRO A 542 5.58 16.79 34.80
C PRO A 542 4.98 15.46 34.31
N ILE A 543 5.23 14.35 35.02
CA ILE A 543 4.62 13.04 34.73
C ILE A 543 3.10 13.08 34.75
N HIS A 544 2.48 13.93 35.57
CA HIS A 544 1.02 14.07 35.63
C HIS A 544 0.45 14.65 34.34
N VAL A 545 1.13 15.61 33.73
CA VAL A 545 0.76 16.16 32.41
C VAL A 545 0.89 15.06 31.36
N CYS A 546 2.02 14.34 31.36
CA CYS A 546 2.25 13.24 30.43
C CYS A 546 1.18 12.13 30.55
N GLN A 547 0.82 11.75 31.78
CA GLN A 547 -0.22 10.77 32.05
C GLN A 547 -1.58 11.26 31.55
N TRP A 548 -1.95 12.50 31.84
CA TRP A 548 -3.18 13.12 31.33
C TRP A 548 -3.25 13.12 29.81
N VAL A 549 -2.16 13.45 29.12
CA VAL A 549 -2.08 13.38 27.64
C VAL A 549 -2.35 11.95 27.15
N LEU A 550 -1.74 10.95 27.78
CA LEU A 550 -1.90 9.53 27.41
C LEU A 550 -3.33 9.03 27.68
N ASP A 551 -3.95 9.45 28.77
CA ASP A 551 -5.31 9.07 29.15
C ASP A 551 -6.37 9.74 28.28
N THR A 552 -6.20 11.03 28.03
CA THR A 552 -7.04 11.82 27.10
C THR A 552 -6.96 11.26 25.69
N ALA A 553 -5.76 10.89 25.26
CA ALA A 553 -5.60 10.17 24.01
C ALA A 553 -6.16 8.74 24.09
N ASN A 554 -6.48 8.15 25.25
CA ASN A 554 -6.88 6.76 25.39
C ASN A 554 -5.79 5.80 24.85
N ALA A 555 -4.53 6.09 25.20
CA ALA A 555 -3.38 5.23 24.94
C ALA A 555 -3.33 4.02 25.88
N LYS A 556 -3.97 4.13 27.07
CA LYS A 556 -3.97 3.10 28.12
C LYS A 556 -2.55 2.69 28.52
N ILE A 557 -1.60 3.62 28.49
CA ILE A 557 -0.26 3.42 29.02
C ILE A 557 -0.22 4.19 30.31
N VAL A 558 0.09 3.49 31.40
CA VAL A 558 0.33 4.13 32.69
C VAL A 558 1.83 4.41 32.75
N VAL A 559 2.18 5.63 33.12
CA VAL A 559 3.57 6.09 33.31
C VAL A 559 3.76 6.65 34.71
N ASN A 560 2.67 7.03 35.37
CA ASN A 560 2.71 7.46 36.77
C ASN A 560 2.61 6.24 37.71
N PRO A 561 3.63 5.98 38.55
CA PRO A 561 3.62 4.85 39.48
C PRO A 561 2.52 4.94 40.55
N ALA A 562 2.10 6.14 40.98
CA ALA A 562 1.02 6.32 41.94
C ALA A 562 -0.33 5.81 41.41
N LEU A 563 -0.61 6.08 40.13
CA LEU A 563 -1.82 5.61 39.44
C LEU A 563 -1.74 4.12 39.10
N ALA A 564 -0.53 3.58 38.88
CA ALA A 564 -0.33 2.14 38.70
C ALA A 564 -0.62 1.35 39.98
N ALA A 565 -0.20 1.84 41.15
CA ALA A 565 -0.48 1.22 42.44
C ALA A 565 -1.99 1.14 42.75
N MET A 566 -2.72 2.22 42.48
CA MET A 566 -4.19 2.25 42.65
C MET A 566 -4.92 1.31 41.67
N ALA A 567 -4.41 1.15 40.44
CA ALA A 567 -5.02 0.25 39.46
C ALA A 567 -4.84 -1.23 39.83
N VAL A 568 -3.73 -1.60 40.49
CA VAL A 568 -3.45 -2.97 40.95
C VAL A 568 -4.30 -3.34 42.17
N GLU A 569 -4.67 -2.41 43.04
CA GLU A 569 -5.58 -2.66 44.17
C GLU A 569 -7.05 -2.84 43.75
N THR A 570 -7.41 -2.43 42.54
CA THR A 570 -8.79 -2.52 42.01
C THR A 570 -9.02 -3.67 41.01
N ALA A 571 -7.98 -4.45 40.70
CA ALA A 571 -8.02 -5.60 39.79
C ALA A 571 -7.88 -6.91 40.58
#